data_AF-A0AAD9TS03-F1
#
_entry.id   AF-A0AAD9TS03-F1
#
_cell.length_a   1.000
_cell.length_b   1.000
_cell.length_c   1.000
_cell.angle_alpha   90.00
_cell.angle_beta   90.00
_cell.angle_gamma   90.00
#
_symmetry.space_group_name_H-M   'P 1'
#
loop_
_entity.id
_entity.type
_entity.pdbx_description
1 polymer ?
#
loop_
_entity_poly.entity_id
_entity_poly.type
_entity_poly.pdbx_seq_one_letter_code
_entity_poly.pdbx_strand_id
1 'polypeptide(L)'
;MDQTVLKEICIPSYKGFEAFDSSRSTLEDVLNALSNPDVNMVGIYRAGGIGKTTLVRAVAKHAGDKLQKFYFDVMAFAEVSTKPNIGKIQGDIADKLGLTFKEEVIINGRARKLHKF
;
A
#
# COMPACT_ATOMS: atom_id res chain seq x y z
N MET A 1 -32.58 -3.49 -13.68
CA MET A 1 -31.86 -2.23 -13.93
C MET A 1 -31.30 -1.81 -12.58
N ASP A 2 -30.00 -2.03 -12.41
CA ASP A 2 -29.29 -1.99 -11.14
C ASP A 2 -29.09 -0.54 -10.68
N GLN A 3 -29.48 -0.25 -9.44
CA GLN A 3 -29.16 0.98 -8.73
C GLN A 3 -28.10 0.62 -7.69
N THR A 4 -26.83 0.83 -8.02
CA THR A 4 -25.78 0.90 -7.01
C THR A 4 -25.24 2.33 -6.98
N VAL A 5 -25.74 3.09 -6.02
CA VAL A 5 -25.31 4.45 -5.70
C VAL A 5 -23.86 4.41 -5.21
N LEU A 6 -22.91 4.76 -6.09
CA LEU A 6 -21.56 5.12 -5.66
C LEU A 6 -21.62 6.49 -4.99
N LYS A 7 -21.76 6.47 -3.66
CA LYS A 7 -21.56 7.66 -2.83
C LYS A 7 -20.17 8.22 -3.14
N GLU A 8 -20.18 9.40 -3.76
CA GLU A 8 -19.02 10.25 -4.01
C GLU A 8 -18.08 10.23 -2.81
N ILE A 9 -16.90 9.66 -2.99
CA ILE A 9 -15.79 9.87 -2.07
C ILE A 9 -15.24 11.26 -2.42
N CYS A 10 -15.86 12.29 -1.83
CA CYS A 10 -15.33 13.64 -1.88
C CYS A 10 -14.10 13.70 -0.96
N ILE A 11 -12.92 13.74 -1.59
CA ILE A 11 -11.65 13.96 -0.90
C ILE A 11 -11.52 15.49 -0.72
N PRO A 12 -11.53 16.03 0.52
CA PRO A 12 -11.37 17.45 0.74
C PRO A 12 -10.00 17.90 0.23
N SER A 13 -9.99 18.90 -0.64
CA SER A 13 -8.79 19.52 -1.19
C SER A 13 -7.92 20.07 -0.06
N TYR A 14 -6.81 19.40 0.23
CA TYR A 14 -5.74 19.96 1.07
C TYR A 14 -4.75 20.71 0.19
N LYS A 15 -4.58 22.00 0.51
CA LYS A 15 -3.64 22.94 -0.13
C LYS A 15 -2.29 22.26 -0.43
N GLY A 16 -2.03 22.03 -1.71
CA GLY A 16 -0.81 21.42 -2.23
C GLY A 16 -1.02 20.16 -3.06
N PHE A 17 -2.21 19.56 -3.03
CA PHE A 17 -2.58 18.49 -3.95
C PHE A 17 -3.42 19.08 -5.08
N GLU A 18 -2.76 19.55 -6.14
CA GLU A 18 -3.38 19.65 -7.47
C GLU A 18 -3.75 18.22 -7.84
N ALA A 19 -4.96 17.80 -7.47
CA ALA A 19 -5.56 16.55 -7.86
C ALA A 19 -5.80 16.62 -9.37
N PHE A 20 -4.79 16.31 -10.18
CA PHE A 20 -5.03 15.98 -11.58
C PHE A 20 -6.01 14.81 -11.59
N ASP A 21 -7.07 14.90 -12.38
CA ASP A 21 -8.04 13.81 -12.58
C ASP A 21 -7.34 12.48 -12.90
N SER A 22 -6.16 12.53 -13.55
CA SER A 22 -5.30 11.37 -13.82
C SER A 22 -4.78 10.64 -12.57
N SER A 23 -4.58 11.35 -11.45
CA SER A 23 -4.15 10.75 -10.17
C SER A 23 -5.30 10.00 -9.48
N ARG A 24 -6.54 10.46 -9.67
CA ARG A 24 -7.75 9.74 -9.20
C ARG A 24 -8.02 8.51 -10.06
N SER A 25 -7.90 8.61 -11.38
CA SER A 25 -8.04 7.42 -12.24
C SER A 25 -6.96 6.38 -11.95
N THR A 26 -5.69 6.80 -11.80
CA THR A 26 -4.59 5.88 -11.45
C THR A 26 -4.85 5.21 -10.10
N LEU A 27 -5.45 5.93 -9.15
CA LEU A 27 -5.85 5.37 -7.87
C LEU A 27 -6.92 4.30 -8.04
N GLU A 28 -7.99 4.60 -8.76
CA GLU A 28 -9.08 3.65 -9.04
C GLU A 28 -8.58 2.40 -9.78
N ASP A 29 -7.71 2.56 -10.76
CA ASP A 29 -7.08 1.45 -11.49
C ASP A 29 -6.28 0.53 -10.53
N VAL A 30 -5.52 1.13 -9.60
CA VAL A 30 -4.78 0.37 -8.59
C VAL A 30 -5.74 -0.37 -7.66
N LEU A 31 -6.82 0.27 -7.20
CA LEU A 31 -7.81 -0.34 -6.32
C LEU A 31 -8.54 -1.51 -7.00
N ASN A 32 -8.93 -1.32 -8.27
CA ASN A 32 -9.58 -2.35 -9.06
C ASN A 32 -8.65 -3.54 -9.31
N ALA A 33 -7.38 -3.29 -9.64
CA ALA A 33 -6.38 -4.34 -9.81
C ALA A 33 -6.18 -5.12 -8.50
N LEU A 34 -6.09 -4.43 -7.36
CA LEU A 34 -5.95 -5.03 -6.03
C LEU A 34 -7.21 -5.79 -5.56
N SER A 35 -8.37 -5.55 -6.16
CA SER A 35 -9.62 -6.26 -5.86
C SER A 35 -9.73 -7.60 -6.59
N ASN A 36 -8.86 -7.86 -7.57
CA ASN A 36 -8.83 -9.12 -8.31
C ASN A 36 -7.95 -10.15 -7.56
N PRO A 37 -8.50 -11.30 -7.14
CA PRO A 37 -7.74 -12.32 -6.40
C PRO A 37 -6.60 -12.96 -7.21
N ASP A 38 -6.60 -12.86 -8.53
CA ASP A 38 -5.53 -13.37 -9.38
C ASP A 38 -4.33 -12.41 -9.48
N VAL A 39 -4.47 -11.18 -8.96
CA VAL A 39 -3.42 -10.16 -9.01
C VAL A 39 -2.67 -10.10 -7.69
N ASN A 40 -1.44 -10.62 -7.69
CA ASN A 40 -0.58 -10.62 -6.51
C ASN A 40 0.33 -9.37 -6.40
N MET A 41 0.47 -8.58 -7.47
CA MET A 41 1.39 -7.45 -7.51
C MET A 41 0.96 -6.37 -8.50
N VAL A 42 1.00 -5.10 -8.06
CA VAL A 42 0.75 -3.93 -8.91
C VAL A 42 1.97 -3.00 -8.86
N GLY A 43 2.55 -2.70 -10.03
CA GLY A 43 3.68 -1.78 -10.16
C GLY A 43 3.26 -0.42 -10.70
N ILE A 44 3.68 0.67 -10.06
CA ILE A 44 3.45 2.05 -10.55
C ILE A 44 4.77 2.62 -11.08
N TYR A 45 4.84 2.84 -12.39
CA TYR A 45 6.04 3.37 -13.06
C TYR A 45 5.78 4.74 -13.72
N ARG A 46 6.68 5.73 -13.50
CA ARG A 46 6.82 6.98 -14.31
C ARG A 46 8.23 7.57 -14.11
N ALA A 47 8.53 8.69 -14.76
CA ALA A 47 9.72 9.50 -14.46
C ALA A 47 9.81 9.91 -12.96
N GLY A 48 11.04 10.18 -12.49
CA GLY A 48 11.35 10.54 -11.11
C GLY A 48 10.73 11.88 -10.68
N GLY A 49 10.52 12.09 -9.38
CA GLY A 49 10.02 13.36 -8.84
C GLY A 49 8.50 13.59 -8.93
N ILE A 50 7.75 12.70 -9.59
CA ILE A 50 6.29 12.85 -9.84
C ILE A 50 5.42 12.44 -8.62
N GLY A 51 6.02 12.13 -7.46
CA GLY A 51 5.25 11.89 -6.23
C GLY A 51 4.55 10.52 -6.12
N LYS A 52 5.07 9.46 -6.75
CA LYS A 52 4.50 8.09 -6.66
C LYS A 52 4.35 7.59 -5.23
N THR A 53 5.40 7.77 -4.42
CA THR A 53 5.40 7.41 -3.00
C THR A 53 4.32 8.18 -2.24
N THR A 54 4.09 9.45 -2.61
CA THR A 54 3.03 10.29 -2.06
C THR A 54 1.65 9.76 -2.42
N LEU A 55 1.45 9.34 -3.67
CA LEU A 55 0.20 8.73 -4.13
C LEU A 55 -0.10 7.46 -3.34
N VAL A 56 0.85 6.52 -3.27
CA VAL A 56 0.71 5.25 -2.50
C VAL A 56 0.38 5.52 -1.03
N ARG A 57 1.02 6.52 -0.41
CA ARG A 57 0.73 6.93 0.97
C ARG A 57 -0.65 7.57 1.13
N ALA A 58 -1.14 8.31 0.13
CA ALA A 58 -2.49 8.84 0.14
C ALA A 58 -3.53 7.71 0.04
N VAL A 59 -3.29 6.70 -0.81
CA VAL A 59 -4.13 5.48 -0.90
C VAL A 59 -4.20 4.80 0.47
N ALA A 60 -3.04 4.54 1.07
CA ALA A 60 -2.92 3.94 2.39
C ALA A 60 -3.80 4.63 3.43
N LYS A 61 -3.81 5.96 3.40
CA LYS A 61 -4.46 6.80 4.40
C LYS A 61 -5.96 6.99 4.14
N HIS A 62 -6.39 7.14 2.88
CA HIS A 62 -7.78 7.41 2.52
C HIS A 62 -8.58 6.16 2.19
N ALA A 63 -7.94 5.26 1.46
CA ALA A 63 -8.53 3.99 1.15
C ALA A 63 -8.28 2.99 2.27
N GLY A 64 -7.34 3.21 3.19
CA GLY A 64 -7.04 2.34 4.35
C GLY A 64 -8.27 1.78 5.06
N ASP A 65 -9.26 2.62 5.41
CA ASP A 65 -10.45 2.15 6.13
C ASP A 65 -11.43 1.35 5.25
N LYS A 66 -11.45 1.58 3.93
CA LYS A 66 -12.28 0.80 2.99
C LYS A 66 -11.55 -0.45 2.47
N LEU A 67 -10.29 -0.30 2.07
CA LEU A 67 -9.39 -1.35 1.64
C LEU A 67 -9.14 -2.38 2.73
N GLN A 68 -8.82 -1.95 3.96
CA GLN A 68 -8.66 -2.94 5.04
C GLN A 68 -9.97 -3.65 5.34
N LYS A 69 -11.09 -2.93 5.28
CA LYS A 69 -12.38 -3.51 5.65
C LYS A 69 -12.95 -4.48 4.61
N PHE A 70 -12.59 -4.31 3.34
CA PHE A 70 -13.19 -5.10 2.24
C PHE A 70 -12.20 -5.96 1.43
N TYR A 71 -10.90 -5.67 1.44
CA TYR A 71 -9.94 -6.31 0.54
C TYR A 71 -8.67 -6.87 1.23
N PHE A 72 -8.24 -6.33 2.38
CA PHE A 72 -6.98 -6.74 3.01
C PHE A 72 -7.06 -6.78 4.54
N ASP A 73 -6.77 -7.93 5.15
CA ASP A 73 -6.74 -8.05 6.63
C ASP A 73 -5.66 -7.16 7.27
N VAL A 74 -4.51 -7.05 6.59
CA VAL A 74 -3.36 -6.28 7.07
C VAL A 74 -2.72 -5.53 5.90
N MET A 75 -2.39 -4.26 6.12
CA MET A 75 -1.66 -3.42 5.15
C MET A 75 -0.37 -2.88 5.76
N ALA A 76 0.78 -3.35 5.25
CA ALA A 76 2.12 -2.93 5.69
C ALA A 76 2.79 -2.00 4.68
N PHE A 77 3.49 -0.98 5.19
CA PHE A 77 4.31 -0.07 4.39
C PHE A 77 5.77 -0.23 4.77
N ALA A 78 6.61 -0.55 3.79
CA ALA A 78 8.05 -0.58 3.95
C ALA A 78 8.71 0.26 2.86
N GLU A 79 9.65 1.12 3.26
CA GLU A 79 10.42 1.93 2.32
C GLU A 79 11.63 1.16 1.82
N VAL A 80 11.76 1.02 0.50
CA VAL A 80 12.92 0.38 -0.14
C VAL A 80 13.71 1.45 -0.88
N SER A 81 14.90 1.76 -0.39
CA SER A 81 15.83 2.71 -1.01
C SER A 81 16.83 1.98 -1.93
N THR A 82 17.62 2.74 -2.69
CA THR A 82 18.70 2.20 -3.55
C THR A 82 19.72 1.36 -2.80
N LYS A 83 19.91 1.62 -1.49
CA LYS A 83 20.69 0.77 -0.58
C LYS A 83 19.74 0.18 0.46
N PRO A 84 19.07 -0.94 0.15
CA PRO A 84 18.01 -1.47 1.01
C PRO A 84 18.55 -1.86 2.38
N ASN A 85 17.92 -1.36 3.44
CA ASN A 85 18.12 -1.91 4.78
C ASN A 85 17.12 -3.04 4.99
N ILE A 86 17.54 -4.27 4.68
CA ILE A 86 16.68 -5.45 4.76
C ILE A 86 16.15 -5.68 6.17
N GLY A 87 16.98 -5.43 7.20
CA GLY A 87 16.57 -5.56 8.60
C GLY A 87 15.43 -4.60 8.97
N LYS A 88 15.51 -3.36 8.49
CA LYS A 88 14.45 -2.36 8.66
C LYS A 88 13.18 -2.75 7.90
N ILE A 89 13.30 -3.12 6.63
CA ILE A 89 12.15 -3.54 5.79
C ILE A 89 11.40 -4.71 6.43
N GLN A 90 12.13 -5.74 6.89
CA GLN A 90 11.51 -6.88 7.59
C GLN A 90 10.88 -6.46 8.92
N GLY A 91 11.50 -5.52 9.64
CA GLY A 91 10.95 -4.94 10.87
C GLY A 91 9.63 -4.21 10.63
N ASP A 92 9.60 -3.28 9.67
CA ASP A 92 8.41 -2.49 9.32
C ASP A 92 7.21 -3.41 8.96
N ILE A 93 7.46 -4.51 8.25
CA ILE A 93 6.43 -5.51 7.91
C ILE A 93 6.01 -6.31 9.14
N ALA A 94 6.99 -6.77 9.95
CA ALA A 94 6.73 -7.56 11.15
C ALA A 94 5.92 -6.79 12.20
N ASP A 95 6.24 -5.52 12.41
CA ASP A 95 5.52 -4.63 13.33
C ASP A 95 4.04 -4.55 12.96
N LYS A 96 3.75 -4.48 11.65
CA LYS A 96 2.37 -4.42 11.18
C LYS A 96 1.63 -5.75 11.28
N LEU A 97 2.34 -6.88 11.16
CA LEU A 97 1.81 -8.23 11.36
C LEU A 97 1.75 -8.65 12.84
N GLY A 98 2.20 -7.80 13.78
CA GLY A 98 2.26 -8.15 15.20
C GLY A 98 3.33 -9.22 15.52
N LEU A 99 4.37 -9.33 14.70
CA LEU A 99 5.43 -10.31 14.82
C LEU A 99 6.64 -9.76 15.57
N THR A 100 7.15 -10.53 16.53
CA THR A 100 8.42 -10.22 17.19
C THR A 100 9.54 -11.13 16.69
N PHE A 101 10.64 -10.54 16.25
CA PHE A 101 11.88 -11.27 15.99
C PHE A 101 12.70 -11.38 17.26
N LYS A 102 13.13 -12.60 17.63
CA LYS A 102 14.13 -12.78 18.69
C LYS A 102 15.49 -12.27 18.20
N GLU A 103 16.30 -11.73 19.10
CA GLU A 103 17.61 -11.12 18.79
C GLU A 103 18.56 -12.07 18.03
N GLU A 104 18.48 -13.37 18.32
CA GLU A 104 19.30 -14.42 17.69
C GLU A 104 18.94 -14.70 16.22
N VAL A 105 17.80 -14.21 15.72
CA VAL A 105 17.32 -14.51 14.37
C VAL A 105 18.00 -13.59 13.35
N ILE A 106 18.97 -14.15 12.63
CA ILE A 106 19.59 -13.52 11.45
C ILE A 106 18.54 -13.17 10.38
N ILE A 107 18.86 -12.21 9.51
CA ILE A 107 17.97 -11.66 8.47
C ILE A 107 17.24 -12.74 7.64
N ASN A 108 17.95 -13.81 7.26
CA ASN A 108 17.35 -14.93 6.52
C ASN A 108 16.31 -15.70 7.34
N GLY A 109 16.54 -15.82 8.65
CA GLY A 109 15.57 -16.40 9.58
C GLY A 109 14.31 -15.56 9.71
N ARG A 110 14.42 -14.23 9.65
CA ARG A 110 13.28 -13.30 9.68
C ARG A 110 12.44 -13.41 8.39
N ALA A 111 13.09 -13.44 7.22
CA ALA A 111 12.42 -13.64 5.94
C ALA A 111 11.57 -14.92 5.92
N ARG A 112 12.14 -16.03 6.40
CA ARG A 112 11.42 -17.32 6.50
C ARG A 112 10.20 -17.27 7.42
N LYS A 113 10.19 -16.40 8.42
CA LYS A 113 9.02 -16.20 9.29
C LYS A 113 7.96 -15.36 8.59
N LEU A 114 8.35 -14.29 7.90
CA LEU A 114 7.44 -13.44 7.15
C LEU A 114 6.74 -14.20 6.01
N HIS A 115 7.43 -15.11 5.33
CA HIS A 115 6.84 -15.91 4.25
C HIS A 115 5.66 -16.80 4.71
N LYS A 116 5.52 -17.08 6.00
CA LYS A 116 4.43 -17.94 6.50
C LYS A 116 3.08 -17.20 6.65
N PHE A 117 3.09 -15.90 6.42
CA PHE A 117 1.91 -15.04 6.36
C PHE A 117 1.55 -14.84 4.90
#